data_AF-A0A7S0XYP7-F1
#
_entry.id   AF-A0A7S0XYP7-F1
#
_cell.length_a   1.000
_cell.length_b   1.000
_cell.length_c   1.000
_cell.angle_alpha   90.00
_cell.angle_beta   90.00
_cell.angle_gamma   90.00
#
_symmetry.space_group_name_H-M   'P 1'
#
loop_
_entity.id
_entity.type
_entity.pdbx_description
1 polymer ?
#
loop_
_entity_poly.entity_id
_entity_poly.type
_entity_poly.pdbx_seq_one_letter_code
_entity_poly.pdbx_strand_id
1 'polypeptide(L)'
;MTHASGIVSDRELVDALGKAKEGRTPRAMRVQIEGDKLVLAESFDGSAEARDDFDHVGKMLQDDCPSYILFRLDGKQPPEEWLLLAWVPENAKVRLKMLYASTRDALKKEFGYSSIVCEMHASDLTEATWQEYERTSFVSEAERLTLMSQSERDRLKGTHLETGGVKTAYIHSVQFPLSEQAKEALKALSAGEQSLVLLSIDAKTESVELSHSGQGGVPEYRALLAAVGSELSPRYCFLRGGADAAEVTFVFSCPEGAPVRTKMLYSTAKSAVAGAYEGMGGQVARKLEVRDMEDITVE
;
A
#
# COMPACT_ATOMS: atom_id res chain seq x y z
N MET A 1 6.18 -5.90 24.06
CA MET A 1 5.03 -5.47 24.89
C MET A 1 5.35 -4.07 25.39
N THR A 2 4.69 -3.05 24.86
CA THR A 2 4.79 -1.68 25.39
C THR A 2 3.95 -1.60 26.66
N HIS A 3 4.58 -1.25 27.78
CA HIS A 3 3.90 -1.06 29.06
C HIS A 3 3.08 0.24 28.99
N ALA A 4 1.80 0.13 28.61
CA ALA A 4 0.89 1.28 28.59
C ALA A 4 0.59 1.71 30.03
N SER A 5 0.70 3.01 30.31
CA SER A 5 0.47 3.62 31.64
C SER A 5 -0.98 3.55 32.11
N GLY A 6 -1.93 3.23 31.23
CA GLY A 6 -3.37 3.19 31.53
C GLY A 6 -4.00 4.58 31.74
N ILE A 7 -3.28 5.66 31.45
CA ILE A 7 -3.77 7.04 31.54
C ILE A 7 -4.81 7.28 30.44
N VAL A 8 -5.91 7.93 30.81
CA VAL A 8 -7.05 8.23 29.92
C VAL A 8 -7.11 9.74 29.66
N SER A 9 -7.49 10.14 28.44
CA SER A 9 -7.74 11.55 28.15
C SER A 9 -8.98 12.10 28.84
N ASP A 10 -8.87 13.34 29.32
CA ASP A 10 -10.01 14.07 29.84
C ASP A 10 -10.98 14.46 28.72
N ARG A 11 -12.26 14.66 29.05
CA ARG A 11 -13.31 14.91 28.03
C ARG A 11 -13.05 16.19 27.26
N GLU A 12 -12.54 17.23 27.93
CA GLU A 12 -12.22 18.51 27.29
C GLU A 12 -11.10 18.36 26.24
N LEU A 13 -10.11 17.50 26.53
CA LEU A 13 -9.05 17.19 25.57
C LEU A 13 -9.63 16.43 24.36
N VAL A 14 -10.44 15.40 24.58
CA VAL A 14 -11.06 14.64 23.47
C VAL A 14 -11.87 15.55 22.54
N ASP A 15 -12.67 16.47 23.11
CA ASP A 15 -13.46 17.42 22.34
C ASP A 15 -12.57 18.40 21.56
N ALA A 16 -11.47 18.88 22.17
CA ALA A 16 -10.50 19.74 21.52
C ALA A 16 -9.77 19.02 20.36
N LEU A 17 -9.38 17.76 20.55
CA LEU A 17 -8.76 16.93 19.53
C LEU A 17 -9.73 16.66 18.36
N GLY A 18 -11.03 16.47 18.65
CA GLY A 18 -12.06 16.35 17.62
C GLY A 18 -12.19 17.61 16.77
N LYS A 19 -12.31 18.78 17.43
CA LYS A 19 -12.37 20.09 16.76
C LYS A 19 -11.11 20.38 15.95
N ALA A 20 -9.94 19.99 16.44
CA ALA A 20 -8.67 20.16 15.74
C ALA A 20 -8.59 19.33 14.45
N LYS A 21 -9.24 18.16 14.39
CA LYS A 21 -9.27 17.32 13.18
C LYS A 21 -10.29 17.80 12.15
N GLU A 22 -11.42 18.35 12.59
CA GLU A 22 -12.50 18.82 11.73
C GLU A 22 -12.32 20.28 11.28
N GLY A 23 -11.62 21.08 12.09
CA GLY A 23 -11.39 22.50 11.88
C GLY A 23 -9.93 22.85 11.61
N ARG A 24 -9.70 24.09 11.17
CA ARG A 24 -8.35 24.62 10.90
C ARG A 24 -7.63 25.15 12.16
N THR A 25 -8.31 25.12 13.30
CA THR A 25 -7.88 25.64 14.60
C THR A 25 -8.13 24.62 15.70
N PRO A 26 -7.25 24.48 16.70
CA PRO A 26 -6.01 25.24 16.92
C PRO A 26 -4.81 24.78 16.06
N ARG A 27 -3.78 25.62 15.94
CA ARG A 27 -2.48 25.32 15.30
C ARG A 27 -1.58 24.46 16.18
N ALA A 28 -1.54 24.73 17.48
CA ALA A 28 -0.75 23.96 18.43
C ALA A 28 -1.54 23.69 19.70
N MET A 29 -1.35 22.51 20.29
CA MET A 29 -1.94 22.11 21.56
C MET A 29 -0.87 21.52 22.46
N ARG A 30 -0.71 22.09 23.65
CA ARG A 30 0.10 21.51 24.73
C ARG A 30 -0.78 20.60 25.57
N VAL A 31 -0.42 19.32 25.60
CA VAL A 31 -1.04 18.29 26.40
C VAL A 31 -0.10 17.91 27.54
N GLN A 32 -0.65 17.86 28.75
CA GLN A 32 0.09 17.52 29.97
C GLN A 32 -0.62 16.39 30.70
N ILE A 33 0.14 15.61 31.45
CA ILE A 33 -0.38 14.59 32.37
C ILE A 33 -0.52 15.22 33.75
N GLU A 34 -1.77 15.36 34.21
CA GLU A 34 -2.10 15.81 35.57
C GLU A 34 -2.78 14.66 36.33
N GLY A 35 -2.12 14.17 37.38
CA GLY A 35 -2.56 12.95 38.05
C GLY A 35 -2.52 11.75 37.12
N ASP A 36 -3.69 11.13 36.90
CA ASP A 36 -3.87 9.95 36.03
C ASP A 36 -4.65 10.29 34.74
N LYS A 37 -4.64 11.55 34.31
CA LYS A 37 -5.35 12.02 33.12
C LYS A 37 -4.48 12.88 32.19
N LEU A 38 -4.74 12.78 30.89
CA LEU A 38 -4.23 13.74 29.90
C LEU A 38 -5.17 14.95 29.83
N VAL A 39 -4.61 16.13 30.02
CA VAL A 39 -5.35 17.40 30.00
C VAL A 39 -4.76 18.35 28.96
N LEU A 40 -5.61 19.19 28.37
CA LEU A 40 -5.19 20.28 27.51
C LEU A 40 -4.70 21.43 28.39
N ALA A 41 -3.40 21.69 28.38
CA ALA A 41 -2.78 22.71 29.21
C ALA A 41 -2.78 24.09 28.53
N GLU A 42 -2.60 24.12 27.20
CA GLU A 42 -2.55 25.37 26.43
C GLU A 42 -2.89 25.09 24.96
N SER A 43 -3.58 26.03 24.29
CA SER A 43 -3.90 25.94 22.86
C SER A 43 -3.55 27.25 22.17
N PHE A 44 -3.02 27.16 20.96
CA PHE A 44 -2.61 28.28 20.14
C PHE A 44 -3.24 28.16 18.76
N ASP A 45 -3.96 29.18 18.31
CA ASP A 45 -4.69 29.14 17.03
C ASP A 45 -3.81 29.41 15.81
N GLY A 46 -2.61 29.94 16.01
CA GLY A 46 -1.64 30.18 14.95
C GLY A 46 -1.99 31.33 14.01
N SER A 47 -1.07 31.57 13.10
CA SER A 47 -1.15 32.50 11.99
C SER A 47 -1.17 31.72 10.66
N ALA A 48 -0.84 32.39 9.55
CA ALA A 48 -0.94 31.81 8.22
C ALA A 48 0.16 30.77 7.91
N GLU A 49 1.35 30.89 8.51
CA GLU A 49 2.51 30.06 8.19
C GLU A 49 2.93 29.19 9.39
N ALA A 50 2.98 27.88 9.18
CA ALA A 50 3.39 26.90 10.18
C ALA A 50 4.81 27.15 10.71
N ARG A 51 5.72 27.64 9.86
CA ARG A 51 7.11 27.91 10.25
C ARG A 51 7.20 28.98 11.34
N ASP A 52 6.53 30.12 11.13
CA ASP A 52 6.53 31.24 12.07
C ASP A 52 5.74 30.91 13.35
N ASP A 53 4.71 30.08 13.21
CA ASP A 53 3.94 29.57 14.34
C ASP A 53 4.75 28.57 15.19
N PHE A 54 5.70 27.86 14.61
CA PHE A 54 6.51 26.89 15.34
C PHE A 54 7.44 27.55 16.38
N ASP A 55 7.89 28.79 16.13
CA ASP A 55 8.66 29.55 17.11
C ASP A 55 7.88 29.81 18.41
N HIS A 56 6.54 29.76 18.37
CA HIS A 56 5.71 29.84 19.57
C HIS A 56 5.73 28.56 20.40
N VAL A 57 6.05 27.40 19.80
CA VAL A 57 6.17 26.13 20.52
C VAL A 57 7.23 26.24 21.62
N GLY A 58 8.39 26.85 21.33
CA GLY A 58 9.45 27.05 22.33
C GLY A 58 8.99 27.83 23.57
N LYS A 59 8.01 28.74 23.44
CA LYS A 59 7.44 29.49 24.57
C LYS A 59 6.45 28.67 25.41
N MET A 60 5.85 27.62 24.82
CA MET A 60 4.91 26.72 25.50
C MET A 60 5.63 25.65 26.32
N LEU A 61 6.92 25.40 26.05
CA LEU A 61 7.75 24.42 26.73
C LEU A 61 8.24 24.93 28.08
N GLN A 62 8.34 24.03 29.05
CA GLN A 62 8.80 24.32 30.40
C GLN A 62 10.02 23.46 30.72
N ASP A 63 11.07 24.04 31.30
CA ASP A 63 12.35 23.35 31.54
C ASP A 63 12.26 22.21 32.56
N ASP A 64 11.29 22.25 33.48
CA ASP A 64 11.16 21.25 34.57
C ASP A 64 10.00 20.27 34.38
N CYS A 65 9.18 20.47 33.33
CA CYS A 65 7.93 19.74 33.14
C CYS A 65 7.85 19.14 31.72
N PRO A 66 7.81 17.80 31.59
CA PRO A 66 7.53 17.17 30.31
C PRO A 66 6.13 17.52 29.80
N SER A 67 5.96 17.58 28.49
CA SER A 67 4.67 17.82 27.84
C SER A 67 4.65 17.21 26.43
N TYR A 68 3.46 17.02 25.87
CA TYR A 68 3.32 16.72 24.45
C TYR A 68 2.79 17.95 23.72
N ILE A 69 3.37 18.26 22.57
CA ILE A 69 2.86 19.30 21.69
C ILE A 69 2.34 18.61 20.42
N LEU A 70 1.07 18.84 20.12
CA LEU A 70 0.47 18.51 18.83
C LEU A 70 0.47 19.78 17.98
N PHE A 71 1.18 19.76 16.86
CA PHE A 71 1.36 20.92 15.98
C PHE A 71 0.84 20.62 14.58
N ARG A 72 0.00 21.50 14.03
CA ARG A 72 -0.63 21.35 12.71
C ARG A 72 0.26 21.93 11.61
N LEU A 73 0.64 21.08 10.67
CA LEU A 73 1.43 21.45 9.49
C LEU A 73 0.53 22.06 8.41
N ASP A 74 1.10 22.87 7.53
CA ASP A 74 0.37 23.44 6.38
C ASP A 74 0.24 22.40 5.26
N GLY A 75 -0.53 21.34 5.52
CA GLY A 75 -0.91 20.35 4.52
C GLY A 75 -1.84 20.96 3.47
N LYS A 76 -1.66 20.56 2.20
CA LYS A 76 -2.47 21.08 1.07
C LYS A 76 -3.79 20.31 0.85
N GLN A 77 -3.99 19.19 1.52
CA GLN A 77 -5.21 18.37 1.42
C GLN A 77 -5.61 17.81 2.79
N PRO A 78 -6.92 17.73 3.11
CA PRO A 78 -7.39 17.00 4.27
C PRO A 78 -7.16 15.48 4.11
N PRO A 79 -6.86 14.73 5.18
CA PRO A 79 -6.78 15.18 6.58
C PRO A 79 -5.56 16.08 6.84
N GLU A 80 -5.74 17.07 7.71
CA GLU A 80 -4.63 17.93 8.17
C GLU A 80 -3.50 17.06 8.74
N GLU A 81 -2.27 17.41 8.39
CA GLU A 81 -1.07 16.70 8.82
C GLU A 81 -0.60 17.26 10.17
N TRP A 82 -0.34 16.37 11.13
CA TRP A 82 0.09 16.77 12.47
C TRP A 82 1.48 16.23 12.79
N LEU A 83 2.23 17.06 13.51
CA LEU A 83 3.49 16.73 14.15
C LEU A 83 3.23 16.51 15.65
N LEU A 84 3.69 15.37 16.16
CA LEU A 84 3.73 15.12 17.60
C LEU A 84 5.15 15.35 18.12
N LEU A 85 5.34 16.41 18.90
CA LEU A 85 6.59 16.70 19.61
C LEU A 85 6.45 16.24 21.06
N ALA A 86 7.27 15.28 21.46
CA ALA A 86 7.40 14.85 22.85
C ALA A 86 8.54 15.61 23.53
N TRP A 87 8.18 16.57 24.38
CA TRP A 87 9.11 17.35 25.19
C TRP A 87 9.37 16.65 26.52
N VAL A 88 10.62 16.22 26.74
CA VAL A 88 11.04 15.55 27.97
C VAL A 88 12.37 16.16 28.42
N PRO A 89 12.35 17.27 29.18
CA PRO A 89 13.56 17.98 29.52
C PRO A 89 14.41 17.18 30.50
N GLU A 90 15.73 17.38 30.44
CA GLU A 90 16.66 16.62 31.28
C GLU A 90 16.47 16.88 32.79
N ASN A 91 16.02 18.07 33.16
CA ASN A 91 15.76 18.44 34.55
C ASN A 91 14.48 17.80 35.13
N ALA A 92 13.62 17.22 34.28
CA ALA A 92 12.41 16.56 34.76
C ALA A 92 12.72 15.35 35.66
N LYS A 93 11.85 15.14 36.66
CA LYS A 93 11.94 13.97 37.54
C LYS A 93 11.85 12.67 36.72
N VAL A 94 12.71 11.70 37.03
CA VAL A 94 12.77 10.38 36.34
C VAL A 94 11.40 9.70 36.25
N ARG A 95 10.59 9.78 37.31
CA ARG A 95 9.22 9.25 37.33
C ARG A 95 8.35 9.84 36.22
N LEU A 96 8.46 11.16 35.98
CA LEU A 96 7.71 11.84 34.92
C LEU A 96 8.26 11.45 33.55
N LYS A 97 9.60 11.40 33.36
CA LYS A 97 10.20 10.94 32.09
C LYS A 97 9.66 9.56 31.67
N MET A 98 9.59 8.61 32.62
CA MET A 98 9.01 7.28 32.37
C MET A 98 7.51 7.32 32.08
N LEU A 99 6.75 8.16 32.78
CA LEU A 99 5.31 8.29 32.59
C LEU A 99 4.98 8.84 31.19
N TYR A 100 5.72 9.86 30.75
CA TYR A 100 5.55 10.44 29.41
C TYR A 100 6.08 9.49 28.31
N ALA A 101 7.11 8.71 28.56
CA ALA A 101 7.53 7.68 27.61
C ALA A 101 6.45 6.59 27.42
N SER A 102 5.78 6.16 28.49
CA SER A 102 4.76 5.10 28.46
C SER A 102 3.36 5.54 28.01
N THR A 103 3.05 6.83 28.12
CA THR A 103 1.72 7.38 27.76
C THR A 103 1.63 7.86 26.30
N ARG A 104 2.78 8.05 25.63
CA ARG A 104 2.85 8.57 24.25
C ARG A 104 1.99 7.77 23.27
N ASP A 105 2.08 6.45 23.32
CA ASP A 105 1.34 5.59 22.38
C ASP A 105 -0.18 5.62 22.63
N ALA A 106 -0.61 5.88 23.87
CA ALA A 106 -2.03 6.07 24.20
C ALA A 106 -2.57 7.37 23.60
N LEU A 107 -1.82 8.47 23.74
CA LEU A 107 -2.17 9.75 23.11
C LEU A 107 -2.25 9.63 21.58
N LYS A 108 -1.29 8.94 20.96
CA LYS A 108 -1.30 8.67 19.51
C LYS A 108 -2.53 7.86 19.09
N LYS A 109 -2.93 6.88 19.90
CA LYS A 109 -4.11 6.06 19.62
C LYS A 109 -5.40 6.87 19.70
N GLU A 110 -5.54 7.74 20.70
CA GLU A 110 -6.72 8.61 20.86
C GLU A 110 -6.78 9.72 19.81
N PHE A 111 -5.63 10.29 19.44
CA PHE A 111 -5.54 11.26 18.36
C PHE A 111 -5.65 10.61 16.97
N GLY A 112 -5.33 9.33 16.83
CA GLY A 112 -5.41 8.60 15.56
C GLY A 112 -4.09 8.63 14.80
N TYR A 113 -3.55 7.43 14.57
CA TYR A 113 -2.26 7.24 13.90
C TYR A 113 -2.19 7.86 12.49
N SER A 114 -3.31 7.93 11.78
CA SER A 114 -3.37 8.48 10.42
C SER A 114 -3.22 9.99 10.34
N SER A 115 -3.45 10.71 11.44
CA SER A 115 -3.36 12.17 11.47
C SER A 115 -1.94 12.65 11.80
N ILE A 116 -1.12 11.81 12.44
CA ILE A 116 0.25 12.15 12.83
C ILE A 116 1.20 11.67 11.74
N VAL A 117 1.81 12.62 11.03
CA VAL A 117 2.75 12.33 9.92
C VAL A 117 4.18 12.25 10.40
N CYS A 118 4.54 13.05 11.41
CA CYS A 118 5.89 13.12 11.94
C CYS A 118 5.89 13.11 13.47
N GLU A 119 6.95 12.53 14.04
CA GLU A 119 7.18 12.45 15.48
C GLU A 119 8.57 13.00 15.78
N MET A 120 8.65 13.91 16.75
CA MET A 120 9.89 14.49 17.23
C MET A 120 10.03 14.29 18.73
N HIS A 121 11.27 14.15 19.16
CA HIS A 121 11.65 14.04 20.56
C HIS A 121 12.64 15.16 20.84
N ALA A 122 12.37 15.95 21.87
CA ALA A 122 13.25 17.03 22.28
C ALA A 122 13.46 16.99 23.80
N SER A 123 14.71 17.08 24.20
CA SER A 123 15.14 17.18 25.60
C SER A 123 15.75 18.55 25.93
N ASP A 124 16.08 19.32 24.89
CA ASP A 124 16.59 20.70 24.97
C ASP A 124 15.86 21.61 23.97
N LEU A 125 15.71 22.90 24.29
CA LEU A 125 14.99 23.87 23.46
C LEU A 125 15.63 24.01 22.06
N THR A 126 16.93 23.76 21.94
CA THR A 126 17.64 23.75 20.65
C THR A 126 17.17 22.64 19.72
N GLU A 127 16.65 21.53 20.26
CA GLU A 127 16.08 20.40 19.52
C GLU A 127 14.61 20.62 19.16
N ALA A 128 13.93 21.54 19.84
CA ALA A 128 12.54 21.91 19.58
C ALA A 128 12.41 23.06 18.58
N THR A 129 13.15 23.01 17.47
CA THR A 129 13.17 24.07 16.43
C THR A 129 12.66 23.59 15.09
N TRP A 130 12.18 24.52 14.24
CA TRP A 130 11.71 24.20 12.89
C TRP A 130 12.80 23.56 12.01
N GLN A 131 14.06 23.97 12.20
CA GLN A 131 15.19 23.39 11.47
C GLN A 131 15.36 21.90 11.77
N GLU A 132 15.15 21.52 13.04
CA GLU A 132 15.24 20.13 13.46
C GLU A 132 14.06 19.30 12.95
N TYR A 133 12.88 19.90 12.86
CA TYR A 133 11.73 19.33 12.15
C TYR A 133 12.06 19.08 10.68
N GLU A 134 12.63 20.05 9.97
CA GLU A 134 13.03 19.90 8.58
C GLU A 134 14.08 18.80 8.43
N ARG A 135 15.09 18.76 9.31
CA ARG A 135 16.12 17.70 9.31
C ARG A 135 15.54 16.31 9.51
N THR A 136 14.60 16.17 10.45
CA THR A 136 13.96 14.89 10.80
C THR A 136 12.92 14.47 9.76
N SER A 137 12.27 15.41 9.09
CA SER A 137 11.27 15.13 8.05
C SER A 137 11.93 14.87 6.69
N PHE A 138 13.03 15.54 6.39
CA PHE A 138 13.92 15.27 5.26
C PHE A 138 15.04 14.32 5.68
N VAL A 139 14.70 13.12 6.17
CA VAL A 139 15.71 12.05 6.25
C VAL A 139 16.11 11.71 4.82
N SER A 140 17.26 12.24 4.41
CA SER A 140 17.91 11.90 3.14
C SER A 140 17.99 10.38 3.02
N GLU A 141 17.73 9.85 1.84
CA GLU A 141 17.87 8.42 1.51
C GLU A 141 19.21 7.84 2.04
N ALA A 142 20.27 8.67 2.03
CA ALA A 142 21.58 8.34 2.55
C ALA A 142 21.61 8.07 4.08
N GLU A 143 20.84 8.81 4.86
CA GLU A 143 20.78 8.69 6.32
C GLU A 143 19.86 7.53 6.75
N ARG A 144 18.80 7.26 5.98
CA ARG A 144 18.04 5.99 6.10
C ARG A 144 18.94 4.79 5.82
N LEU A 145 19.76 4.86 4.78
CA LEU A 145 20.70 3.79 4.44
C LEU A 145 21.75 3.59 5.52
N THR A 146 22.28 4.64 6.17
CA THR A 146 23.31 4.48 7.24
C THR A 146 22.77 3.84 8.52
N LEU A 147 21.47 4.01 8.82
CA LEU A 147 20.81 3.42 9.98
C LEU A 147 20.41 1.94 9.77
N MET A 148 20.36 1.47 8.52
CA MET A 148 20.00 0.08 8.19
C MET A 148 21.17 -0.89 8.37
N SER A 149 20.84 -2.12 8.80
CA SER A 149 21.82 -3.20 8.90
C SER A 149 22.36 -3.59 7.50
N GLN A 150 23.58 -4.13 7.43
CA GLN A 150 24.18 -4.58 6.16
C GLN A 150 23.25 -5.51 5.36
N SER A 151 22.54 -6.40 6.06
CA SER A 151 21.57 -7.33 5.45
C SER A 151 20.34 -6.63 4.88
N GLU A 152 19.86 -5.55 5.50
CA GLU A 152 18.75 -4.74 4.97
C GLU A 152 19.16 -3.91 3.75
N ARG A 153 20.40 -3.41 3.73
CA ARG A 153 20.97 -2.73 2.55
C ARG A 153 21.08 -3.66 1.35
N ASP A 154 21.51 -4.90 1.56
CA ASP A 154 21.65 -5.88 0.47
C ASP A 154 20.29 -6.33 -0.07
N ARG A 155 19.24 -6.40 0.77
CA ARG A 155 17.86 -6.62 0.31
C ARG A 155 17.35 -5.48 -0.57
N LEU A 156 17.66 -4.24 -0.21
CA LEU A 156 17.31 -3.06 -1.02
C LEU A 156 18.09 -3.00 -2.34
N LYS A 157 19.38 -3.34 -2.33
CA LYS A 157 20.19 -3.43 -3.56
C LYS A 157 19.71 -4.55 -4.48
N GLY A 158 19.28 -5.69 -3.92
CA GLY A 158 18.66 -6.78 -4.67
C GLY A 158 17.35 -6.38 -5.37
N THR A 159 16.63 -5.39 -4.86
CA THR A 159 15.41 -4.86 -5.48
C THR A 159 15.63 -3.79 -6.55
N HIS A 160 16.84 -3.23 -6.69
CA HIS A 160 17.11 -2.12 -7.61
C HIS A 160 17.76 -2.53 -8.94
N LEU A 161 17.94 -3.84 -9.19
CA LEU A 161 18.39 -4.34 -10.49
C LEU A 161 17.26 -4.63 -11.49
N GLU A 162 16.00 -4.36 -11.16
CA GLU A 162 14.88 -4.49 -12.09
C GLU A 162 14.18 -3.15 -12.30
N THR A 163 14.91 -2.23 -12.95
CA THR A 163 14.34 -0.98 -13.49
C THR A 163 13.54 -1.31 -14.76
N GLY A 164 12.26 -1.58 -14.58
CA GLY A 164 11.32 -1.81 -15.68
C GLY A 164 9.92 -2.06 -15.14
N GLY A 165 9.19 -0.98 -14.88
CA GLY A 165 7.94 -0.92 -14.11
C GLY A 165 6.95 -2.08 -14.29
N VAL A 166 6.30 -2.48 -13.20
CA VAL A 166 4.85 -2.72 -13.07
C VAL A 166 4.52 -3.11 -11.61
N LYS A 167 3.66 -2.30 -10.99
CA LYS A 167 2.68 -2.58 -9.91
C LYS A 167 3.07 -3.64 -8.87
N THR A 168 3.45 -3.15 -7.70
CA THR A 168 3.35 -3.85 -6.41
C THR A 168 1.90 -4.29 -6.14
N ALA A 169 1.54 -5.47 -6.61
CA ALA A 169 0.43 -6.26 -6.08
C ALA A 169 1.00 -7.59 -5.60
N TYR A 170 0.97 -7.77 -4.28
CA TYR A 170 1.42 -8.95 -3.56
C TYR A 170 0.66 -10.21 -4.02
N ILE A 171 1.14 -10.88 -5.07
CA ILE A 171 0.95 -12.31 -5.28
C ILE A 171 2.26 -12.79 -5.90
N HIS A 172 2.97 -13.69 -5.24
CA HIS A 172 4.07 -14.41 -5.88
C HIS A 172 3.49 -15.14 -7.09
N SER A 173 3.65 -14.58 -8.28
CA SER A 173 3.23 -15.22 -9.52
C SER A 173 4.04 -16.51 -9.65
N VAL A 174 3.37 -17.65 -9.63
CA VAL A 174 4.03 -18.94 -9.84
C VAL A 174 4.29 -19.06 -11.33
N GLN A 175 5.57 -19.18 -11.69
CA GLN A 175 6.00 -19.32 -13.07
C GLN A 175 5.97 -20.80 -13.44
N PHE A 176 4.95 -21.21 -14.20
CA PHE A 176 4.94 -22.53 -14.83
C PHE A 176 5.60 -22.45 -16.20
N PRO A 177 6.48 -23.41 -16.55
CA PRO A 177 7.05 -23.47 -17.89
C PRO A 177 5.94 -23.67 -18.93
N LEU A 178 5.96 -22.86 -19.99
CA LEU A 178 5.12 -23.08 -21.16
C LEU A 178 5.69 -24.23 -21.98
N SER A 179 4.81 -25.14 -22.42
CA SER A 179 5.18 -26.16 -23.40
C SER A 179 5.59 -25.51 -24.72
N GLU A 180 6.43 -26.19 -25.50
CA GLU A 180 6.88 -25.66 -26.81
C GLU A 180 5.70 -25.37 -27.75
N GLN A 181 4.67 -26.21 -27.72
CA GLN A 181 3.43 -26.03 -28.48
C GLN A 181 2.66 -24.75 -28.06
N ALA A 182 2.62 -24.44 -26.77
CA ALA A 182 1.99 -23.22 -26.28
C ALA A 182 2.78 -21.97 -26.69
N LYS A 183 4.12 -22.03 -26.68
CA LYS A 183 4.97 -20.92 -27.16
C LYS A 183 4.80 -20.66 -28.65
N GLU A 184 4.73 -21.72 -29.46
CA GLU A 184 4.50 -21.61 -30.90
C GLU A 184 3.13 -20.98 -31.21
N ALA A 185 2.07 -21.42 -30.53
CA ALA A 185 0.73 -20.85 -30.70
C ALA A 185 0.66 -19.37 -30.28
N LEU A 186 1.31 -18.98 -29.17
CA LEU A 186 1.37 -17.58 -28.74
C LEU A 186 2.16 -16.70 -29.72
N LYS A 187 3.22 -17.24 -30.32
CA LYS A 187 3.94 -16.55 -31.41
C LYS A 187 3.08 -16.41 -32.65
N ALA A 188 2.39 -17.46 -33.07
CA ALA A 188 1.46 -17.43 -34.20
C ALA A 188 0.30 -16.43 -33.98
N LEU A 189 -0.15 -16.29 -32.73
CA LEU A 189 -1.14 -15.28 -32.33
C LEU A 189 -0.58 -13.84 -32.46
N SER A 190 0.67 -13.60 -32.02
CA SER A 190 1.33 -12.30 -32.19
C SER A 190 1.53 -11.95 -33.67
N ALA A 191 1.88 -12.95 -34.51
CA ALA A 191 2.02 -12.82 -35.96
C ALA A 191 0.67 -12.62 -36.68
N GLY A 192 -0.46 -12.94 -36.03
CA GLY A 192 -1.80 -12.82 -36.59
C GLY A 192 -2.25 -13.99 -37.46
N GLU A 193 -1.51 -15.11 -37.42
CA GLU A 193 -1.86 -16.35 -38.11
C GLU A 193 -3.02 -17.08 -37.39
N GLN A 194 -3.06 -16.95 -36.07
CA GLN A 194 -4.11 -17.49 -35.21
C GLN A 194 -4.86 -16.35 -34.53
N SER A 195 -6.17 -16.50 -34.37
CA SER A 195 -6.99 -15.50 -33.67
C SER A 195 -7.49 -15.99 -32.32
N LEU A 196 -7.37 -17.29 -32.04
CA LEU A 196 -7.84 -17.93 -30.83
C LEU A 196 -6.80 -18.91 -30.33
N VAL A 197 -6.38 -18.74 -29.07
CA VAL A 197 -5.50 -19.68 -28.36
C VAL A 197 -6.09 -19.98 -26.99
N LEU A 198 -6.30 -21.27 -26.69
CA LEU A 198 -6.74 -21.76 -25.37
C LEU A 198 -5.59 -22.52 -24.71
N LEU A 199 -5.30 -22.14 -23.47
CA LEU A 199 -4.28 -22.74 -22.63
C LEU A 199 -4.90 -23.37 -21.38
N SER A 200 -4.33 -24.49 -20.97
CA SER A 200 -4.64 -25.21 -19.74
C SER A 200 -3.37 -25.48 -18.96
N ILE A 201 -3.47 -25.52 -17.64
CA ILE A 201 -2.41 -26.00 -16.76
C ILE A 201 -2.65 -27.48 -16.48
N ASP A 202 -1.66 -28.32 -16.77
CA ASP A 202 -1.64 -29.68 -16.25
C ASP A 202 -1.16 -29.67 -14.79
N ALA A 203 -2.03 -30.08 -13.88
CA ALA A 203 -1.75 -30.11 -12.44
C ALA A 203 -0.70 -31.16 -12.04
N LYS A 204 -0.36 -32.11 -12.90
CA LYS A 204 0.67 -33.14 -12.62
C LYS A 204 2.07 -32.67 -13.00
N THR A 205 2.20 -32.08 -14.19
CA THR A 205 3.49 -31.60 -14.70
C THR A 205 3.77 -30.15 -14.36
N GLU A 206 2.79 -29.45 -13.78
CA GLU A 206 2.90 -28.03 -13.44
C GLU A 206 3.37 -27.20 -14.65
N SER A 207 2.84 -27.53 -15.83
CA SER A 207 3.21 -26.89 -17.09
C SER A 207 1.98 -26.31 -17.79
N VAL A 208 2.17 -25.21 -18.52
CA VAL A 208 1.11 -24.57 -19.31
C VAL A 208 1.09 -25.22 -20.70
N GLU A 209 0.04 -25.96 -20.99
CA GLU A 209 -0.17 -26.68 -22.22
C GLU A 209 -1.19 -26.01 -23.14
N LEU A 210 -1.06 -26.29 -24.43
CA LEU A 210 -1.99 -25.83 -25.45
C LEU A 210 -3.20 -26.77 -25.50
N SER A 211 -4.39 -26.26 -25.17
CA SER A 211 -5.63 -27.01 -25.34
C SER A 211 -6.14 -26.95 -26.78
N HIS A 212 -6.12 -25.74 -27.37
CA HIS A 212 -6.64 -25.52 -28.72
C HIS A 212 -6.04 -24.24 -29.31
N SER A 213 -5.78 -24.25 -30.60
CA SER A 213 -5.43 -23.04 -31.35
C SER A 213 -6.13 -23.05 -32.70
N GLY A 214 -6.55 -21.88 -33.18
CA GLY A 214 -7.31 -21.79 -34.43
C GLY A 214 -7.64 -20.37 -34.85
N GLN A 215 -8.44 -20.29 -35.91
CA GLN A 215 -9.07 -19.06 -36.38
C GLN A 215 -10.54 -19.10 -35.97
N GLY A 216 -10.98 -18.08 -35.26
CA GLY A 216 -12.29 -18.00 -34.62
C GLY A 216 -12.42 -16.77 -33.74
N GLY A 217 -13.64 -16.28 -33.60
CA GLY A 217 -13.99 -15.16 -32.71
C GLY A 217 -14.67 -15.63 -31.42
N VAL A 218 -15.40 -14.71 -30.77
CA VAL A 218 -16.20 -14.96 -29.57
C VAL A 218 -17.18 -16.15 -29.71
N PRO A 219 -17.86 -16.36 -30.86
CA PRO A 219 -18.75 -17.51 -31.03
C PRO A 219 -18.03 -18.86 -31.03
N GLU A 220 -16.84 -18.92 -31.66
CA GLU A 220 -15.99 -20.12 -31.69
C GLU A 220 -15.46 -20.44 -30.30
N TYR A 221 -15.05 -19.39 -29.55
CA TYR A 221 -14.64 -19.53 -28.15
C TYR A 221 -15.78 -20.09 -27.28
N ARG A 222 -17.02 -19.60 -27.47
CA ARG A 222 -18.19 -20.12 -26.75
C ARG A 222 -18.48 -21.57 -27.11
N ALA A 223 -18.37 -21.93 -28.40
CA ALA A 223 -18.54 -23.31 -28.86
C ALA A 223 -17.46 -24.23 -28.28
N LEU A 224 -16.21 -23.77 -28.23
CA LEU A 224 -15.09 -24.52 -27.64
C LEU A 224 -15.25 -24.67 -26.13
N LEU A 225 -15.64 -23.61 -25.40
CA LEU A 225 -15.95 -23.71 -23.98
C LEU A 225 -17.13 -24.65 -23.71
N ALA A 226 -18.18 -24.61 -24.53
CA ALA A 226 -19.35 -25.48 -24.39
C ALA A 226 -19.03 -26.96 -24.74
N ALA A 227 -18.24 -27.20 -25.78
CA ALA A 227 -17.77 -28.54 -26.16
C ALA A 227 -16.84 -29.15 -25.10
N VAL A 228 -16.07 -28.30 -24.42
CA VAL A 228 -15.15 -28.69 -23.33
C VAL A 228 -15.85 -28.68 -21.96
N GLY A 229 -17.06 -28.11 -21.87
CA GLY A 229 -17.86 -27.89 -20.66
C GLY A 229 -18.31 -29.13 -19.89
N SER A 230 -17.83 -30.33 -20.24
CA SER A 230 -17.95 -31.52 -19.38
C SER A 230 -16.91 -31.54 -18.25
N GLU A 231 -15.81 -30.79 -18.37
CA GLU A 231 -14.77 -30.69 -17.34
C GLU A 231 -14.78 -29.30 -16.72
N LEU A 232 -15.28 -29.18 -15.49
CA LEU A 232 -15.30 -28.00 -14.60
C LEU A 232 -13.87 -27.47 -14.29
N SER A 233 -13.11 -27.09 -15.31
CA SER A 233 -11.70 -26.74 -15.26
C SER A 233 -11.51 -25.27 -15.70
N PRO A 234 -10.82 -24.43 -14.91
CA PRO A 234 -10.45 -23.08 -15.32
C PRO A 234 -9.51 -23.12 -16.53
N ARG A 235 -9.58 -22.13 -17.42
CA ARG A 235 -8.71 -22.03 -18.61
C ARG A 235 -8.34 -20.58 -18.92
N TYR A 236 -7.22 -20.40 -19.61
CA TYR A 236 -6.85 -19.10 -20.17
C TYR A 236 -7.13 -19.08 -21.66
N CYS A 237 -7.60 -17.95 -22.15
CA CYS A 237 -7.81 -17.74 -23.57
C CYS A 237 -7.23 -16.41 -23.99
N PHE A 238 -6.57 -16.41 -25.15
CA PHE A 238 -6.23 -15.20 -25.86
C PHE A 238 -7.08 -15.11 -27.11
N LEU A 239 -7.83 -14.02 -27.20
CA LEU A 239 -8.69 -13.68 -28.33
C LEU A 239 -8.12 -12.48 -29.05
N ARG A 240 -7.81 -12.64 -30.33
CA ARG A 240 -7.55 -11.54 -31.25
C ARG A 240 -8.84 -11.24 -31.99
N GLY A 241 -9.54 -10.20 -31.56
CA GLY A 241 -10.86 -9.87 -32.12
C GLY A 241 -11.55 -8.76 -31.33
N GLY A 242 -12.07 -7.77 -32.08
CA GLY A 242 -12.71 -6.55 -31.61
C GLY A 242 -12.96 -5.60 -32.78
N ALA A 243 -13.47 -4.40 -32.52
CA ALA A 243 -13.70 -3.36 -33.55
C ALA A 243 -12.42 -2.98 -34.34
N ASP A 244 -11.24 -3.18 -33.73
CA ASP A 244 -9.93 -3.12 -34.38
C ASP A 244 -9.29 -4.52 -34.41
N ALA A 245 -9.02 -5.06 -35.60
CA ALA A 245 -8.50 -6.41 -35.86
C ALA A 245 -7.07 -6.70 -35.32
N ALA A 246 -6.53 -5.80 -34.49
CA ALA A 246 -5.21 -5.88 -33.89
C ALA A 246 -5.22 -5.99 -32.36
N GLU A 247 -6.37 -5.79 -31.68
CA GLU A 247 -6.43 -5.88 -30.22
C GLU A 247 -6.52 -7.35 -29.75
N VAL A 248 -5.66 -7.71 -28.80
CA VAL A 248 -5.68 -9.03 -28.14
C VAL A 248 -6.25 -8.88 -26.74
N THR A 249 -7.35 -9.59 -26.49
CA THR A 249 -8.02 -9.69 -25.20
C THR A 249 -7.65 -11.01 -24.52
N PHE A 250 -7.12 -10.91 -23.31
CA PHE A 250 -6.85 -12.04 -22.45
C PHE A 250 -8.07 -12.33 -21.57
N VAL A 251 -8.65 -13.51 -21.70
CA VAL A 251 -9.81 -13.97 -20.93
C VAL A 251 -9.39 -15.09 -20.01
N PHE A 252 -9.63 -14.91 -18.71
CA PHE A 252 -9.52 -15.96 -17.71
C PHE A 252 -10.92 -16.48 -17.37
N SER A 253 -11.21 -17.71 -17.79
CA SER A 253 -12.48 -18.37 -17.47
C SER A 253 -12.29 -19.28 -16.26
N CYS A 254 -13.05 -19.02 -15.19
CA CYS A 254 -12.96 -19.76 -13.93
C CYS A 254 -14.36 -20.12 -13.42
N PRO A 255 -14.89 -21.30 -13.82
CA PRO A 255 -16.21 -21.76 -13.39
C PRO A 255 -16.30 -21.93 -11.87
N GLU A 256 -17.44 -21.56 -11.26
CA GLU A 256 -17.64 -21.71 -9.82
C GLU A 256 -17.63 -23.17 -9.34
N GLY A 257 -17.94 -24.14 -10.18
CA GLY A 257 -17.88 -25.55 -9.83
C GLY A 257 -16.48 -26.18 -9.82
N ALA A 258 -15.42 -25.44 -10.18
CA ALA A 258 -14.06 -25.99 -10.23
C ALA A 258 -13.47 -26.27 -8.82
N PRO A 259 -12.64 -27.32 -8.65
CA PRO A 259 -11.96 -27.59 -7.38
C PRO A 259 -11.09 -26.42 -6.91
N VAL A 260 -11.12 -26.13 -5.60
CA VAL A 260 -10.39 -24.99 -4.99
C VAL A 260 -8.90 -24.99 -5.34
N ARG A 261 -8.26 -26.17 -5.33
CA ARG A 261 -6.84 -26.32 -5.68
C ARG A 261 -6.55 -25.85 -7.12
N THR A 262 -7.42 -26.22 -8.06
CA THR A 262 -7.29 -25.81 -9.46
C THR A 262 -7.54 -24.31 -9.63
N LYS A 263 -8.56 -23.76 -8.95
CA LYS A 263 -8.82 -22.31 -8.97
C LYS A 263 -7.62 -21.51 -8.46
N MET A 264 -7.00 -21.93 -7.37
CA MET A 264 -5.81 -21.27 -6.83
C MET A 264 -4.62 -21.36 -7.80
N LEU A 265 -4.39 -22.52 -8.40
CA LEU A 265 -3.30 -22.74 -9.36
C LEU A 265 -3.42 -21.77 -10.56
N TYR A 266 -4.62 -21.70 -11.15
CA TYR A 266 -4.88 -20.84 -12.29
C TYR A 266 -4.97 -19.35 -11.91
N SER A 267 -5.43 -19.00 -10.71
CA SER A 267 -5.40 -17.59 -10.28
C SER A 267 -3.96 -17.10 -10.08
N THR A 268 -3.06 -17.97 -9.64
CA THR A 268 -1.67 -17.62 -9.31
C THR A 268 -0.78 -17.55 -10.55
N ALA A 269 -1.03 -18.39 -11.56
CA ALA A 269 -0.28 -18.39 -12.81
C ALA A 269 -0.78 -17.35 -13.85
N LYS A 270 -1.91 -16.68 -13.59
CA LYS A 270 -2.54 -15.70 -14.49
C LYS A 270 -1.56 -14.61 -14.94
N SER A 271 -0.84 -14.01 -13.98
CA SER A 271 0.11 -12.92 -14.25
C SER A 271 1.32 -13.42 -15.05
N ALA A 272 1.83 -14.62 -14.75
CA ALA A 272 2.93 -15.23 -15.48
C ALA A 272 2.55 -15.53 -16.93
N VAL A 273 1.36 -16.06 -17.19
CA VAL A 273 0.89 -16.37 -18.55
C VAL A 273 0.68 -15.09 -19.37
N ALA A 274 0.07 -14.06 -18.79
CA ALA A 274 -0.07 -12.76 -19.44
C ALA A 274 1.29 -12.11 -19.75
N GLY A 275 2.22 -12.14 -18.79
CA GLY A 275 3.57 -11.61 -18.96
C GLY A 275 4.41 -12.41 -19.97
N ALA A 276 4.21 -13.73 -20.08
CA ALA A 276 4.89 -14.56 -21.07
C ALA A 276 4.48 -14.20 -22.50
N TYR A 277 3.21 -13.88 -22.72
CA TYR A 277 2.74 -13.38 -24.03
C TYR A 277 3.30 -11.98 -24.34
N GLU A 278 3.31 -11.08 -23.34
CA GLU A 278 3.90 -9.74 -23.46
C GLU A 278 5.40 -9.81 -23.79
N GLY A 279 6.16 -10.71 -23.16
CA GLY A 279 7.58 -10.94 -23.43
C GLY A 279 7.89 -11.57 -24.81
N MET A 280 6.91 -12.20 -25.46
CA MET A 280 7.05 -12.75 -26.82
C MET A 280 6.71 -11.74 -27.93
N GLY A 281 6.45 -10.48 -27.57
CA GLY A 281 6.14 -9.40 -28.51
C GLY A 281 4.65 -9.18 -28.76
N GLY A 282 3.77 -9.86 -28.01
CA GLY A 282 2.33 -9.61 -28.03
C GLY A 282 1.95 -8.45 -27.11
N GLN A 283 0.88 -7.72 -27.41
CA GLN A 283 0.33 -6.71 -26.51
C GLN A 283 -1.08 -7.12 -26.08
N VAL A 284 -1.31 -7.23 -24.76
CA VAL A 284 -2.64 -7.49 -24.22
C VAL A 284 -3.36 -6.16 -24.02
N ALA A 285 -4.38 -5.90 -24.84
CA ALA A 285 -5.17 -4.67 -24.77
C ALA A 285 -6.16 -4.71 -23.59
N ARG A 286 -6.81 -5.85 -23.37
CA ARG A 286 -7.81 -6.02 -22.29
C ARG A 286 -7.60 -7.33 -21.54
N LYS A 287 -7.82 -7.30 -20.23
CA LYS A 287 -7.78 -8.48 -19.35
C LYS A 287 -9.18 -8.65 -18.74
N LEU A 288 -9.86 -9.74 -19.09
CA LEU A 288 -11.20 -10.07 -18.64
C LEU A 288 -11.16 -11.32 -17.75
N GLU A 289 -12.00 -11.35 -16.73
CA GLU A 289 -12.25 -12.52 -15.90
C GLU A 289 -13.72 -12.88 -16.01
N VAL A 290 -13.99 -14.15 -16.33
CA VAL A 290 -15.33 -14.68 -16.56
C VAL A 290 -15.58 -15.79 -15.56
N ARG A 291 -16.71 -15.70 -14.85
CA ARG A 291 -17.12 -16.69 -13.85
C ARG A 291 -18.17 -17.63 -14.42
N ASP A 292 -19.07 -17.11 -15.25
CA ASP A 292 -20.11 -17.87 -15.95
C ASP A 292 -20.08 -17.64 -17.47
N MET A 293 -20.48 -18.66 -18.23
CA MET A 293 -20.53 -18.61 -19.71
C MET A 293 -21.56 -17.62 -20.28
N GLU A 294 -22.34 -16.99 -19.40
CA GLU A 294 -23.32 -15.95 -19.72
C GLU A 294 -22.73 -14.53 -19.69
N ASP A 295 -21.58 -14.32 -19.03
CA ASP A 295 -20.92 -13.01 -18.92
C ASP A 295 -20.17 -12.59 -20.21
N ILE A 296 -20.08 -13.46 -21.21
CA ILE A 296 -19.41 -13.17 -22.48
C ILE A 296 -20.44 -12.65 -23.49
N THR A 297 -20.64 -11.33 -23.52
CA THR A 297 -21.43 -10.64 -24.55
C THR A 297 -20.53 -10.08 -25.66
N VAL A 298 -21.04 -10.06 -26.90
CA VAL A 298 -20.29 -9.74 -28.14
C VAL A 298 -20.19 -8.22 -28.40
N GLU A 299 -20.09 -7.39 -27.36
CA GLU A 299 -20.00 -5.92 -27.52
C GLU A 299 -18.56 -5.41 -27.53
#